data_AF-A0A834AZI4-F1
#
_entry.id   AF-A0A834AZI4-F1
#
_cell.length_a   1.000
_cell.length_b   1.000
_cell.length_c   1.000
_cell.angle_alpha   90.00
_cell.angle_beta   90.00
_cell.angle_gamma   90.00
#
_symmetry.space_group_name_H-M   'P 1'
#
loop_
_entity.id
_entity.type
_entity.pdbx_description
1 polymer ?
#
loop_
_entity_poly.entity_id
_entity_poly.type
_entity_poly.pdbx_seq_one_letter_code
_entity_poly.pdbx_strand_id
1 'polypeptide(L)'
;MFLIVLAIVKPYFVAEVISFETRVNIISVTNKELLHSFDLPKAVCLEFSPKNTVLATWQPYTTSKDGTAGVPNLQLYDVKTGTCLKSFIQKKMQNWCPSWSEDETICARNVNNEVHFFENNNFSMERFMK
;
A
#
# COMPACT_ATOMS: atom_id res chain seq x y z
N MET A 1 -23.10 4.73 14.72
CA MET A 1 -21.73 5.23 14.54
C MET A 1 -20.83 4.01 14.48
N PHE A 2 -20.48 3.57 13.28
CA PHE A 2 -19.87 2.25 13.07
C PHE A 2 -18.35 2.36 13.06
N LEU A 3 -17.72 1.61 13.97
CA LEU A 3 -16.30 1.39 14.08
C LEU A 3 -15.90 0.40 12.97
N ILE A 4 -15.06 0.79 12.01
CA ILE A 4 -14.44 -0.17 11.08
C ILE A 4 -12.99 -0.30 11.52
N VAL A 5 -12.69 -1.38 12.25
CA VAL A 5 -11.32 -1.81 12.54
C VAL A 5 -10.91 -2.72 11.38
N LEU A 6 -10.05 -2.24 10.48
CA LEU A 6 -9.43 -3.11 9.48
C LEU A 6 -8.18 -3.74 10.12
N ALA A 7 -8.37 -4.81 10.87
CA ALA A 7 -7.27 -5.62 11.39
C ALA A 7 -6.86 -6.64 10.31
N ILE A 8 -5.66 -6.49 9.75
CA ILE A 8 -5.04 -7.55 8.95
C ILE A 8 -4.37 -8.48 9.95
N VAL A 9 -5.05 -9.58 10.29
CA VAL A 9 -4.49 -10.62 11.18
C VAL A 9 -3.79 -11.66 10.30
N LYS A 10 -2.50 -11.46 10.05
CA LYS A 10 -1.59 -12.53 9.60
C LYS A 10 -0.96 -13.16 10.85
N PRO A 11 -0.52 -14.43 10.84
CA PRO A 11 -0.07 -15.17 12.04
C PRO A 11 1.10 -14.55 12.83
N TYR A 12 1.63 -13.40 12.41
CA TYR A 12 2.73 -12.70 13.07
C TYR A 12 2.54 -11.19 13.28
N PHE A 13 1.43 -10.57 12.82
CA PHE A 13 1.23 -9.11 12.95
C PHE A 13 -0.24 -8.75 13.12
N VAL A 14 -0.52 -7.87 14.08
CA VAL A 14 -1.77 -7.12 14.19
C VAL A 14 -1.44 -5.68 13.82
N ALA A 15 -2.01 -5.17 12.74
CA ALA A 15 -2.07 -3.74 12.49
C ALA A 15 -3.32 -3.20 13.19
N GLU A 16 -3.14 -2.46 14.29
CA GLU A 16 -4.24 -1.74 14.94
C GLU A 16 -4.42 -0.37 14.27
N VAL A 17 -5.51 -0.18 13.53
CA VAL A 17 -5.91 1.12 12.98
C VAL A 17 -6.81 1.81 14.01
N ILE A 18 -6.27 2.79 14.74
CA ILE A 18 -7.03 3.64 15.67
C ILE A 18 -7.50 4.87 14.89
N SER A 19 -8.79 4.92 14.56
CA SER A 19 -9.41 6.05 13.83
C SER A 19 -9.86 7.16 14.78
N PHE A 20 -9.06 8.23 14.88
CA PHE A 20 -9.51 9.64 14.92
C PHE A 20 -8.44 10.62 14.38
N GLU A 21 -7.37 10.11 13.78
CA GLU A 21 -6.35 10.93 13.12
C GLU A 21 -6.18 10.48 11.67
N THR A 22 -5.88 11.44 10.80
CA THR A 22 -5.70 11.33 9.34
C THR A 22 -4.46 10.54 8.92
N ARG A 23 -4.03 9.56 9.72
CA ARG A 23 -2.70 8.99 9.70
C ARG A 23 -2.70 7.47 9.63
N VAL A 24 -1.70 6.93 8.95
CA VAL A 24 -1.37 5.49 8.96
C VAL A 24 -0.08 5.34 9.75
N ASN A 25 -0.11 4.51 10.79
CA ASN A 25 1.04 4.27 11.67
C ASN A 25 1.54 2.83 11.51
N ILE A 26 2.85 2.67 11.43
CA ILE A 26 3.52 1.36 11.53
C ILE A 26 4.07 1.26 12.94
N ILE A 27 3.62 0.25 13.69
CA ILE A 27 4.03 0.00 15.07
C ILE A 27 4.67 -1.39 15.12
N SER A 28 5.83 -1.50 15.75
CA SER A 28 6.46 -2.78 16.00
C SER A 28 5.75 -3.49 17.14
N VAL A 29 5.27 -4.71 16.89
CA VAL A 29 4.54 -5.50 17.90
C VAL A 29 5.48 -5.99 19.00
N THR A 30 6.75 -6.28 18.68
CA THR A 30 7.71 -6.86 19.61
C THR A 30 8.06 -5.91 20.76
N ASN A 31 8.26 -4.63 20.44
CA ASN A 31 8.68 -3.61 21.42
C ASN A 31 7.64 -2.50 21.62
N LYS A 32 6.51 -2.53 20.90
CA LYS A 32 5.41 -1.54 20.97
C LYS A 32 5.83 -0.12 20.58
N GLU A 33 6.87 0.02 19.77
CA GLU A 33 7.37 1.31 19.30
C GLU A 33 6.72 1.74 17.99
N LEU A 34 6.42 3.04 17.88
CA LEU A 34 6.04 3.66 16.61
C LEU A 34 7.27 3.72 15.70
N LEU A 35 7.24 3.00 14.58
CA LEU A 35 8.29 3.01 13.58
C LEU A 35 8.12 4.19 12.62
N HIS A 36 6.93 4.33 12.04
CA HIS A 36 6.63 5.34 11.02
C HIS A 36 5.20 5.85 11.15
N SER A 37 4.97 7.09 10.71
CA SER A 37 3.66 7.71 10.62
C SER A 37 3.52 8.43 9.28
N PHE A 38 2.41 8.19 8.58
CA PHE A 38 2.13 8.76 7.26
C PHE A 38 0.83 9.57 7.30
N ASP A 39 0.86 10.80 6.80
CA ASP A 39 -0.33 11.64 6.64
C ASP A 39 -1.15 11.19 5.41
N LEU A 40 -1.94 10.13 5.61
CA LEU A 40 -2.80 9.52 4.59
C LEU A 40 -4.28 9.55 5.00
N PRO A 41 -4.92 10.74 5.06
CA PRO A 41 -6.28 10.95 5.58
C PRO A 41 -7.37 10.12 4.89
N LYS A 42 -7.12 9.70 3.65
CA LYS A 42 -8.10 9.06 2.78
C LYS A 42 -7.77 7.59 2.52
N ALA A 43 -6.71 7.05 3.12
CA ALA A 43 -6.38 5.64 3.00
C ALA A 43 -7.51 4.81 3.61
N VAL A 44 -8.02 3.87 2.82
CA VAL A 44 -9.11 2.96 3.23
C VAL A 44 -8.71 1.49 3.08
N CYS A 45 -7.60 1.22 2.40
CA CYS A 45 -7.03 -0.12 2.30
C CYS A 45 -5.53 -0.08 2.54
N LEU A 46 -5.05 -1.11 3.22
CA LEU A 46 -3.65 -1.34 3.57
C LEU A 46 -3.35 -2.81 3.32
N GLU A 47 -2.12 -3.14 2.91
CA GLU A 47 -1.68 -4.53 2.81
C GLU A 47 -0.15 -4.58 2.93
N PHE A 48 0.37 -5.54 3.70
CA PHE A 48 1.80 -5.82 3.74
C PHE A 48 2.18 -6.91 2.74
N SER A 49 3.36 -6.75 2.15
CA SER A 49 4.03 -7.82 1.42
C SER A 49 4.32 -9.03 2.35
N PRO A 50 4.51 -10.25 1.83
CA PRO A 50 4.62 -11.48 2.63
C PRO A 50 5.67 -11.47 3.76
N LYS A 51 6.80 -10.78 3.58
CA LYS A 51 7.85 -10.61 4.59
C LYS A 51 7.77 -9.26 5.32
N ASN A 52 6.72 -8.50 5.09
CA ASN A 52 6.47 -7.18 5.68
C ASN A 52 7.56 -6.15 5.39
N THR A 53 8.24 -6.24 4.25
CA THR A 53 9.24 -5.26 3.83
C THR A 53 8.60 -4.05 3.14
N VAL A 54 7.43 -4.24 2.54
CA VAL A 54 6.67 -3.20 1.84
C VAL A 54 5.25 -3.10 2.39
N LEU A 55 4.79 -1.87 2.62
CA LEU A 55 3.40 -1.53 2.92
C LEU A 55 2.76 -0.89 1.68
N ALA A 56 1.69 -1.51 1.16
CA ALA A 56 0.83 -0.90 0.16
C ALA A 56 -0.33 -0.16 0.83
N THR A 57 -0.59 1.06 0.40
CA THR A 57 -1.75 1.85 0.83
C THR A 57 -2.59 2.26 -0.36
N TRP A 58 -3.91 2.26 -0.19
CA TRP A 58 -4.82 2.73 -1.22
C TRP A 58 -5.91 3.62 -0.67
N GLN A 59 -6.21 4.67 -1.44
CA GLN A 59 -7.30 5.59 -1.21
C GLN A 59 -8.19 5.70 -2.46
N PRO A 60 -9.47 6.08 -2.32
CA PRO A 60 -10.34 6.29 -3.46
C PRO A 60 -9.75 7.30 -4.44
N TYR A 61 -9.70 6.91 -5.72
CA TYR A 61 -9.19 7.79 -6.78
C TYR A 61 -10.12 9.01 -6.95
N THR A 62 -9.54 10.20 -6.91
CA THR A 62 -10.26 11.46 -7.16
C THR A 62 -9.59 12.19 -8.31
N THR A 63 -10.40 12.65 -9.27
CA THR A 63 -9.93 13.58 -10.30
C THR A 63 -9.85 15.00 -9.73
N SER A 64 -8.92 15.79 -10.23
CA SER A 64 -8.91 17.23 -10.00
C SER A 64 -10.08 17.89 -10.71
N LYS A 65 -10.49 19.07 -10.22
CA LYS A 65 -11.64 19.83 -10.77
C LYS A 65 -11.37 20.40 -12.17
N ASP A 66 -10.11 20.45 -12.58
CA ASP A 66 -9.64 20.98 -13.87
C ASP A 66 -9.54 19.91 -14.98
N GLY A 67 -9.94 18.66 -14.70
CA GLY A 67 -9.91 17.58 -15.69
C GLY A 67 -8.53 16.98 -15.95
N THR A 68 -7.50 17.38 -15.19
CA THR A 68 -6.16 16.77 -15.27
C THR A 68 -6.14 15.37 -14.65
N ALA A 69 -5.09 14.60 -14.95
CA ALA A 69 -4.89 13.27 -14.38
C ALA A 69 -4.90 13.36 -12.84
N GLY A 70 -5.69 12.52 -12.19
CA GLY A 70 -5.85 12.55 -10.73
C GLY A 70 -4.54 12.22 -10.00
N VAL A 71 -4.48 12.57 -8.72
CA VAL A 71 -3.31 12.31 -7.87
C VAL A 71 -3.11 10.80 -7.68
N PRO A 72 -1.87 10.29 -7.65
CA PRO A 72 -1.60 8.90 -7.29
C PRO A 72 -2.31 8.51 -6.00
N ASN A 73 -2.97 7.36 -6.03
CA ASN A 73 -3.86 6.90 -4.96
C ASN A 73 -3.51 5.50 -4.45
N LEU A 74 -2.48 4.88 -5.02
CA LEU A 74 -1.81 3.68 -4.53
C LEU A 74 -0.35 4.04 -4.23
N GLN A 75 0.12 3.83 -3.01
CA GLN A 75 1.50 4.09 -2.62
C GLN A 75 2.13 2.84 -2.03
N LEU A 76 3.41 2.64 -2.31
CA LEU A 76 4.23 1.57 -1.76
C LEU A 76 5.32 2.18 -0.88
N TYR A 77 5.37 1.78 0.37
CA TYR A 77 6.33 2.27 1.36
C TYR A 77 7.28 1.16 1.79
N ASP A 78 8.57 1.48 1.90
CA ASP A 78 9.53 0.62 2.57
C ASP A 78 9.30 0.69 4.09
N VAL A 79 9.01 -0.45 4.70
CA VAL A 79 8.62 -0.52 6.13
C VAL A 79 9.79 -0.19 7.05
N LYS A 80 11.02 -0.46 6.61
CA LYS A 80 12.22 -0.23 7.43
C LYS A 80 12.56 1.26 7.50
N THR A 81 12.51 1.94 6.37
CA THR A 81 12.95 3.34 6.20
C THR A 81 11.80 4.35 6.23
N GLY A 82 10.57 3.91 6.02
CA GLY A 82 9.41 4.79 5.88
C GLY A 82 9.38 5.56 4.56
N THR A 83 10.25 5.22 3.60
CA THR A 83 10.33 5.95 2.33
C THR A 83 9.25 5.48 1.36
N CYS A 84 8.66 6.41 0.61
CA CYS A 84 7.76 6.06 -0.49
C CYS A 84 8.59 5.55 -1.67
N LEU A 85 8.50 4.25 -1.93
CA LEU A 85 9.19 3.58 -3.03
C LEU A 85 8.58 3.97 -4.38
N LYS A 86 7.24 4.02 -4.45
CA LYS A 86 6.52 4.35 -5.67
C LYS A 86 5.09 4.77 -5.39
N SER A 87 4.59 5.65 -6.25
CA SER A 87 3.21 6.12 -6.27
C SER A 87 2.58 5.82 -7.63
N PHE A 88 1.38 5.27 -7.61
CA PHE A 88 0.65 4.88 -8.81
C PHE A 88 -0.79 5.40 -8.82
N ILE A 89 -1.36 5.51 -10.02
CA ILE A 89 -2.79 5.72 -10.20
C ILE A 89 -3.47 4.35 -10.36
N GLN A 90 -4.47 4.08 -9.53
CA GLN A 90 -5.27 2.86 -9.50
C GLN A 90 -6.76 3.24 -9.36
N LYS A 91 -7.45 3.42 -10.49
CA LYS A 91 -8.83 3.95 -10.52
C LYS A 91 -9.85 3.01 -9.89
N LYS A 92 -9.68 1.69 -10.05
CA LYS A 92 -10.59 0.67 -9.52
C LYS A 92 -10.06 0.15 -8.19
N MET A 93 -10.96 -0.06 -7.23
CA MET A 93 -10.61 -0.73 -5.96
C MET A 93 -10.40 -2.24 -6.16
N GLN A 94 -11.06 -2.84 -7.16
CA GLN A 94 -10.85 -4.24 -7.51
C GLN A 94 -9.40 -4.44 -7.94
N ASN A 95 -8.75 -5.47 -7.40
CA ASN A 95 -7.34 -5.79 -7.66
C ASN A 95 -6.39 -4.60 -7.40
N TRP A 96 -6.72 -3.74 -6.42
CA TRP A 96 -5.89 -2.58 -6.07
C TRP A 96 -4.51 -2.99 -5.54
N CYS A 97 -4.47 -4.11 -4.80
CA CYS A 97 -3.28 -4.55 -4.09
C CYS A 97 -2.34 -5.29 -5.05
N PRO A 98 -1.05 -4.92 -5.10
CA PRO A 98 -0.04 -5.76 -5.72
C PRO A 98 0.04 -7.12 -5.02
N SER A 99 0.53 -8.12 -5.72
CA SER A 99 0.77 -9.46 -5.19
C SER A 99 2.26 -9.77 -5.27
N TRP A 100 2.80 -10.39 -4.23
CA TRP A 100 4.21 -10.75 -4.18
C TRP A 100 4.35 -12.27 -4.14
N SER A 101 5.47 -12.78 -4.65
CA SER A 101 5.96 -14.11 -4.29
C SER A 101 6.28 -14.17 -2.79
N GLU A 102 6.26 -15.38 -2.21
CA GLU A 102 6.56 -15.58 -0.78
C GLU A 102 7.95 -15.07 -0.37
N ASP A 103 8.90 -15.12 -1.31
CA ASP A 103 10.26 -14.63 -1.12
C ASP A 103 10.43 -13.12 -1.42
N GLU A 104 9.39 -12.45 -1.93
CA GLU A 104 9.35 -11.06 -2.39
C GLU A 104 10.31 -10.71 -3.53
N THR A 105 10.85 -11.72 -4.23
CA THR A 105 11.71 -11.48 -5.40
C THR A 105 10.91 -11.00 -6.60
N ILE A 106 9.61 -11.29 -6.65
CA ILE A 106 8.70 -10.84 -7.71
C ILE A 106 7.48 -10.17 -7.10
N CYS A 107 7.11 -9.01 -7.65
CA CYS A 107 5.85 -8.32 -7.38
C CYS A 107 5.10 -8.14 -8.69
N ALA A 108 3.80 -8.50 -8.70
CA ALA A 108 2.90 -8.32 -9.81
C ALA A 108 1.80 -7.33 -9.45
N ARG A 109 1.53 -6.38 -10.33
CA ARG A 109 0.45 -5.40 -10.18
C ARG A 109 -0.51 -5.47 -11.36
N ASN A 110 -1.80 -5.49 -11.05
CA ASN A 110 -2.86 -5.44 -12.05
C ASN A 110 -3.16 -4.00 -12.47
N VAL A 111 -3.03 -3.74 -13.76
CA VAL A 111 -3.50 -2.53 -14.44
C VAL A 111 -4.56 -2.98 -15.46
N ASN A 112 -5.51 -2.12 -15.83
CA ASN A 112 -6.75 -2.51 -16.55
C ASN A 112 -6.60 -3.65 -17.57
N ASN A 113 -5.60 -3.57 -18.44
CA ASN A 113 -5.37 -4.55 -19.51
C ASN A 113 -3.94 -5.13 -19.49
N GLU A 114 -3.16 -4.89 -18.44
CA GLU A 114 -1.75 -5.28 -18.37
C GLU A 114 -1.39 -5.71 -16.94
N VAL A 115 -0.43 -6.62 -16.82
CA VAL A 115 0.19 -6.95 -15.53
C VAL A 115 1.62 -6.45 -15.55
N HIS A 116 1.95 -5.61 -14.58
CA HIS A 116 3.30 -5.07 -14.41
C HIS A 116 4.06 -5.93 -13.41
N PHE A 117 5.23 -6.39 -13.82
CA PHE A 117 6.13 -7.16 -12.96
C PHE A 117 7.31 -6.32 -12.52
N PHE A 118 7.66 -6.47 -11.26
CA PHE A 118 8.81 -5.84 -10.61
C PHE A 118 9.64 -6.91 -9.92
N GLU A 119 10.96 -6.76 -9.99
CA GLU A 119 11.91 -7.67 -9.35
C GLU A 119 12.51 -7.02 -8.10
N ASN A 120 12.64 -7.79 -7.02
CA ASN A 120 13.32 -7.39 -5.78
C ASN A 120 12.79 -6.08 -5.17
N ASN A 121 11.48 -5.85 -5.23
CA ASN A 121 10.83 -4.61 -4.80
C ASN A 121 11.41 -3.34 -5.46
N ASN A 122 12.03 -3.46 -6.63
CA ASN A 122 12.47 -2.32 -7.42
C ASN A 122 11.35 -1.86 -8.36
N PHE A 123 10.64 -0.82 -7.94
CA PHE A 123 9.50 -0.26 -8.69
C PHE A 123 9.88 0.83 -9.71
N SER A 124 11.17 0.94 -10.06
CA SER A 124 11.66 1.89 -11.08
C SER A 124 11.62 1.34 -12.50
N MET A 125 11.82 0.03 -12.67
CA MET A 125 11.84 -0.64 -13.97
C MET A 125 10.63 -1.57 -14.09
N GLU A 126 9.71 -1.21 -14.98
CA GLU A 126 8.50 -1.98 -15.27
C GLU A 126 8.78 -2.93 -16.46
N ARG A 127 8.51 -4.23 -16.27
CA ARG A 127 8.44 -5.19 -17.39
C ARG A 127 6.97 -5.51 -17.69
N PHE A 128 6.61 -5.47 -18.97
CA PHE A 128 5.24 -5.63 -19.45
C PHE A 128 5.06 -7.00 -20.10
N MET A 129 3.97 -7.68 -19.73
CA MET A 129 3.39 -8.79 -20.51
C MET A 129 2.09 -8.27 -21.15
N LYS A 130 2.01 -8.32 -22.48
CA LYS A 130 0.80 -8.00 -23.26
C LYS A 130 0.08 -9.29 -23.65
#